data_AF-A0A3S0CM85-F1
#
_entry.id   AF-A0A3S0CM85-F1
#
_cell.length_a   1.000
_cell.length_b   1.000
_cell.length_c   1.000
_cell.angle_alpha   90.00
_cell.angle_beta   90.00
_cell.angle_gamma   90.00
#
_symmetry.space_group_name_H-M   'P 1'
#
loop_
_entity.id
_entity.type
_entity.pdbx_description
1 polymer ?
#
loop_
_entity_poly.entity_id
_entity_poly.type
_entity_poly.pdbx_seq_one_letter_code
_entity_poly.pdbx_strand_id
1 'polypeptide(L)'
;MLIDLQTKVDIFKQDKKGKNTLFKKNVIQRVFIDTLDIESIKENINAKGNIDKSTCILYVKNIGEILINHSFDYIKGLKLKNNQIGFKLNQISNERKRKKSKSKNI
;
A
#
# COMPACT_ATOMS: atom_id res chain seq x y z
N MET A 1 4.49 1.77 6.96
CA MET A 1 3.32 2.01 7.84
C MET A 1 2.41 0.81 7.70
N LEU A 2 1.93 0.24 8.82
CA LEU A 2 0.97 -0.87 8.79
C LEU A 2 -0.46 -0.33 8.62
N ILE A 3 -1.18 -0.85 7.64
CA ILE A 3 -2.60 -0.54 7.41
C ILE A 3 -3.45 -1.78 7.69
N ASP A 4 -4.52 -1.61 8.47
CA ASP A 4 -5.56 -2.63 8.68
C ASP A 4 -6.56 -2.55 7.52
N LEU A 5 -6.67 -3.63 6.75
CA LEU A 5 -7.52 -3.71 5.58
C LEU A 5 -8.47 -4.91 5.66
N GLN A 6 -9.72 -4.70 5.22
CA GLN A 6 -10.69 -5.77 5.06
C GLN A 6 -10.67 -6.31 3.63
N THR A 7 -10.54 -7.63 3.52
CA THR A 7 -10.58 -8.39 2.26
C THR A 7 -11.65 -9.48 2.32
N LYS A 8 -12.13 -9.94 1.15
CA LYS A 8 -13.02 -11.10 1.03
C LYS A 8 -12.21 -12.27 0.52
N VAL A 9 -12.20 -13.36 1.29
CA VAL A 9 -11.49 -14.60 0.93
C VAL A 9 -12.42 -15.80 1.02
N ASP A 10 -12.12 -16.80 0.20
CA ASP A 10 -12.74 -18.12 0.27
C ASP A 10 -11.91 -19.03 1.18
N ILE A 11 -12.57 -19.65 2.16
CA ILE A 11 -11.92 -20.57 3.11
C ILE A 11 -12.11 -22.00 2.62
N PHE A 12 -11.00 -22.71 2.45
CA PHE A 12 -10.97 -24.11 2.08
C PHE A 12 -10.63 -24.97 3.30
N LYS A 13 -11.23 -26.16 3.37
CA LYS A 13 -10.94 -27.18 4.38
C LYS A 13 -10.50 -28.46 3.68
N GLN A 14 -9.57 -29.18 4.29
CA GLN A 14 -9.12 -30.45 3.75
C GLN A 14 -10.04 -31.59 4.23
N ASP A 15 -10.59 -32.35 3.29
CA ASP A 15 -11.37 -33.54 3.58
C ASP A 15 -10.49 -34.70 4.05
N LYS A 16 -11.10 -35.76 4.61
CA LYS A 16 -10.42 -37.01 5.01
C LYS A 16 -9.61 -37.68 3.88
N LYS A 17 -9.85 -37.30 2.62
CA LYS A 17 -9.14 -37.78 1.42
C LYS A 17 -8.06 -36.82 0.92
N GLY A 18 -7.70 -35.79 1.69
CA GLY A 18 -6.68 -34.80 1.32
C GLY A 18 -7.12 -33.75 0.30
N LYS A 19 -8.38 -33.79 -0.17
CA LYS A 19 -8.92 -32.81 -1.13
C LYS A 19 -9.35 -31.53 -0.41
N ASN A 20 -8.98 -30.38 -0.97
CA ASN A 20 -9.46 -29.08 -0.51
C ASN A 20 -10.89 -28.88 -0.99
N THR A 21 -11.85 -28.94 -0.07
CA THR A 21 -13.24 -28.56 -0.31
C THR A 21 -13.48 -27.14 0.17
N LEU A 22 -14.25 -26.39 -0.61
CA LEU A 22 -14.63 -25.04 -0.23
C LEU A 22 -15.57 -25.10 0.98
N PHE A 23 -15.14 -24.51 2.09
CA PHE A 23 -15.86 -24.55 3.35
C PHE A 23 -16.76 -23.33 3.53
N LYS A 24 -16.25 -22.14 3.22
CA LYS A 24 -17.02 -20.88 3.26
C LYS A 24 -16.58 -19.93 2.16
N LYS A 25 -17.55 -19.31 1.49
CA LYS A 25 -17.32 -18.26 0.50
C LYS A 25 -17.36 -16.87 1.13
N ASN A 26 -16.64 -15.92 0.55
CA ASN A 26 -16.76 -14.48 0.83
C ASN A 26 -16.59 -14.11 2.31
N VAL A 27 -15.69 -14.77 3.02
CA VAL A 27 -15.41 -14.46 4.42
C VAL A 27 -14.63 -13.15 4.49
N ILE A 28 -15.12 -12.21 5.30
CA ILE A 28 -14.42 -10.95 5.55
C ILE A 28 -13.27 -11.24 6.51
N GLN A 29 -12.05 -11.02 6.05
CA GLN A 29 -10.84 -11.14 6.85
C GLN A 29 -10.19 -9.77 6.98
N ARG A 30 -9.63 -9.49 8.17
CA ARG A 30 -8.73 -8.34 8.39
C ARG A 30 -7.29 -8.76 8.16
N VAL A 31 -6.55 -7.96 7.42
CA VAL A 31 -5.15 -8.19 7.09
C VAL A 31 -4.38 -6.91 7.36
N PHE A 32 -3.28 -7.05 8.10
CA PHE A 32 -2.33 -5.97 8.28
C PHE A 32 -1.29 -6.05 7.17
N ILE A 33 -1.18 -4.99 6.37
CA ILE A 33 -0.25 -4.92 5.24
C ILE A 33 0.69 -3.74 5.48
N ASP A 34 2.00 -3.91 5.29
CA ASP A 34 2.88 -2.75 5.19
C ASP A 34 2.69 -2.10 3.82
N THR A 35 2.37 -0.81 3.84
CA THR A 35 2.33 0.05 2.66
C THR A 35 3.58 -0.03 1.75
N LEU A 36 4.75 -0.37 2.30
CA LEU A 36 5.99 -0.55 1.53
C LEU A 36 6.00 -1.83 0.69
N ASP A 37 5.24 -2.84 1.10
CA ASP A 37 5.12 -4.11 0.39
C ASP A 37 4.10 -4.07 -0.74
N ILE A 38 3.29 -3.00 -0.81
CA ILE A 38 2.35 -2.75 -1.90
C ILE A 38 3.14 -2.30 -3.12
N GLU A 39 3.20 -3.12 -4.17
CA GLU A 39 3.86 -2.79 -5.42
C GLU A 39 3.00 -1.83 -6.24
N SER A 40 1.75 -2.22 -6.48
CA SER A 40 0.82 -1.44 -7.28
C SER A 40 -0.62 -1.57 -6.76
N ILE A 41 -1.44 -0.62 -7.17
CA ILE A 41 -2.86 -0.50 -6.83
C ILE A 41 -3.60 -0.39 -8.16
N LYS A 42 -4.68 -1.14 -8.34
CA LYS A 42 -5.50 -1.13 -9.55
C LYS A 42 -6.97 -0.96 -9.19
N GLU A 43 -7.71 -0.26 -10.04
CA GLU A 43 -9.16 -0.17 -9.93
C GLU A 43 -9.81 -1.53 -10.17
N ASN A 44 -10.80 -1.88 -9.35
CA ASN A 44 -11.58 -3.08 -9.60
C ASN A 44 -12.69 -2.76 -10.61
N ILE A 45 -12.96 -3.70 -11.53
CA ILE A 45 -14.00 -3.56 -12.54
C ILE A 45 -15.10 -4.55 -12.20
N ASN A 46 -16.33 -4.06 -12.09
CA ASN A 46 -17.48 -4.92 -11.83
C ASN A 46 -17.88 -5.71 -13.08
N ALA A 47 -18.78 -6.68 -12.92
CA ALA A 47 -19.27 -7.52 -14.03
C ALA A 47 -19.93 -6.73 -15.19
N LYS A 48 -20.28 -5.46 -14.97
CA LYS A 48 -20.86 -4.56 -15.98
C LYS A 48 -19.80 -3.73 -16.71
N GLY A 49 -18.50 -3.93 -16.43
CA GLY A 49 -17.41 -3.16 -17.02
C GLY A 49 -17.18 -1.79 -16.38
N ASN A 50 -17.89 -1.45 -15.31
CA ASN A 50 -17.73 -0.16 -14.62
C ASN A 50 -16.73 -0.29 -13.46
N ILE A 51 -16.01 0.80 -13.19
CA ILE A 51 -15.12 0.89 -12.02
C ILE A 51 -15.96 0.78 -10.74
N ASP A 52 -15.61 -0.19 -9.89
CA ASP A 52 -16.15 -0.29 -8.55
C ASP A 52 -15.43 0.70 -7.64
N LYS A 53 -16.15 1.73 -7.18
CA LYS A 53 -15.60 2.76 -6.30
C LYS A 53 -15.41 2.29 -4.86
N SER A 54 -16.01 1.15 -4.49
CA SER A 54 -15.99 0.61 -3.14
C SER A 54 -14.89 -0.42 -2.91
N THR A 55 -14.31 -0.95 -3.99
CA THR A 55 -13.28 -1.98 -3.92
C THR A 55 -12.11 -1.66 -4.85
N CYS A 56 -10.91 -2.12 -4.49
CA CYS A 56 -9.76 -2.04 -5.37
C CYS A 56 -8.87 -3.26 -5.20
N ILE A 57 -7.93 -3.42 -6.13
CA ILE A 57 -7.00 -4.54 -6.18
C ILE A 57 -5.61 -4.05 -5.76
N LEU A 58 -4.98 -4.77 -4.84
CA LEU A 58 -3.59 -4.55 -4.43
C LEU A 58 -2.70 -5.68 -4.91
N TYR A 59 -1.51 -5.33 -5.38
CA TYR A 59 -0.43 -6.29 -5.65
C TYR A 59 0.63 -6.17 -4.56
N VAL A 60 0.80 -7.22 -3.75
CA VAL A 60 1.69 -7.24 -2.59
C VAL A 60 2.80 -8.28 -2.80
N LYS A 61 4.07 -7.88 -2.58
CA LYS A 61 5.29 -8.66 -2.91
C LYS A 61 5.29 -10.14 -2.52
N ASN A 62 4.65 -10.50 -1.41
CA ASN A 62 4.67 -11.87 -0.87
C ASN A 62 3.29 -12.54 -0.76
N ILE A 63 2.22 -11.82 -1.12
CA ILE A 63 0.84 -12.33 -1.03
C ILE A 63 0.23 -12.46 -2.44
N GLY A 64 0.66 -11.61 -3.37
CA GLY A 64 0.10 -11.53 -4.71
C GLY A 64 -1.07 -10.54 -4.77
N GLU A 65 -2.09 -10.90 -5.56
CA GLU A 65 -3.26 -10.06 -5.81
C GLU A 65 -4.28 -10.19 -4.69
N ILE A 66 -4.70 -9.06 -4.10
CA ILE A 66 -5.69 -9.00 -3.02
C ILE A 66 -6.79 -8.02 -3.40
N LEU A 67 -8.04 -8.47 -3.37
CA LEU A 67 -9.21 -7.60 -3.45
C LEU A 67 -9.52 -7.03 -2.07
N ILE A 68 -9.60 -5.70 -1.96
CA ILE A 68 -9.87 -5.02 -0.70
C ILE A 68 -11.14 -4.16 -0.79
N ASN A 69 -11.83 -4.02 0.35
CA ASN A 69 -13.08 -3.27 0.46
C ASN A 69 -12.81 -1.78 0.76
N HIS A 70 -11.95 -1.15 -0.05
CA HIS A 70 -11.70 0.29 0.00
C HIS A 70 -11.57 0.85 -1.41
N SER A 71 -11.79 2.15 -1.56
CA SER A 71 -11.62 2.82 -2.85
C SER A 71 -10.15 2.93 -3.25
N PHE A 72 -9.91 2.92 -4.55
CA PHE A 72 -8.59 3.13 -5.14
C PHE A 72 -7.92 4.42 -4.62
N ASP A 73 -8.66 5.53 -4.64
CA ASP A 73 -8.14 6.85 -4.24
C ASP A 73 -7.73 6.89 -2.76
N TYR A 74 -8.49 6.22 -1.89
CA TYR A 74 -8.18 6.15 -0.47
C TYR A 74 -6.82 5.47 -0.24
N ILE A 75 -6.60 4.31 -0.85
CA ILE A 75 -5.37 3.53 -0.65
C ILE A 75 -4.17 4.21 -1.33
N LYS A 76 -4.37 4.80 -2.51
CA LYS A 76 -3.35 5.60 -3.17
C LYS A 76 -2.93 6.78 -2.30
N GLY A 77 -3.88 7.46 -1.66
CA GLY A 77 -3.61 8.52 -0.69
C GLY A 77 -2.79 8.04 0.51
N LEU A 78 -3.10 6.86 1.06
CA LEU A 78 -2.33 6.27 2.17
C LEU A 78 -0.89 5.93 1.78
N LYS A 79 -0.68 5.33 0.59
CA LYS A 79 0.66 5.00 0.08
C LYS A 79 1.49 6.26 -0.16
N LEU A 80 0.89 7.30 -0.75
CA LEU A 80 1.56 8.59 -0.97
C LEU A 80 1.93 9.28 0.35
N LYS A 81 1.05 9.28 1.35
CA LYS A 81 1.35 9.82 2.69
C LYS A 81 2.53 9.11 3.34
N ASN A 82 2.60 7.77 3.23
CA ASN A 82 3.74 7.02 3.78
C ASN A 82 5.04 7.31 3.02
N ASN A 83 4.99 7.45 1.69
CA ASN A 83 6.16 7.86 0.90
C ASN A 83 6.62 9.29 1.21
N GLN A 84 5.73 10.20 1.59
CA GLN A 84 6.10 11.55 2.05
C GLN A 84 6.81 11.52 3.42
N ILE A 85 6.45 10.59 4.30
CA ILE A 85 7.14 10.38 5.59
C ILE A 85 8.56 9.80 5.37
N GLY A 86 8.80 9.09 4.26
CA GLY A 86 10.11 8.58 3.85
C GLY A 86 11.08 9.61 3.24
N PHE A 87 10.65 10.84 2.95
CA PHE A 87 11.49 11.91 2.41
C PHE A 87 11.34 13.21 3.20
N LYS A 88 11.70 13.17 4.48
CA LYS A 88 12.27 14.34 5.14
C LYS A 88 13.76 14.10 5.34
N LEU A 89 14.49 14.05 4.22
CA LEU A 89 15.91 14.38 4.25
C LEU A 89 15.96 15.83 4.74
N ASN A 90 16.27 16.02 6.01
CA ASN A 90 16.82 17.28 6.46
C ASN A 90 17.98 17.55 5.49
N GLN A 91 17.82 18.53 4.61
CA GLN A 91 18.96 19.14 3.97
C GLN A 91 19.79 19.68 5.14
N ILE A 92 20.76 18.88 5.58
CA ILE A 92 21.82 19.34 6.47
C ILE A 92 22.48 20.44 5.66
N SER A 93 22.16 21.67 6.03
CA SER A 93 22.71 22.91 5.53
C SER A 93 24.20 22.92 5.85
N ASN A 94 24.96 22.23 5.02
CA ASN A 94 26.41 22.26 5.02
C ASN A 94 26.88 23.05 3.80
N GLU A 95 26.60 24.35 3.78
CA GLU A 95 27.58 25.27 3.23
C GLU A 95 28.03 26.26 4.31
N ARG A 96 29.25 25.97 4.73
CA ARG A 96 30.02 26.61 5.78
C ARG A 96 30.22 28.09 5.46
N LYS A 97 30.02 28.90 6.50
CA LYS A 97 30.87 30.04 6.89
C LYS A 97 32.02 30.34 5.89
N ARG A 98 31.84 31.35 5.06
CA ARG A 98 32.90 32.30 4.70
C ARG A 98 32.45 33.70 5.04
N LYS A 99 32.51 34.04 6.33
CA LYS A 99 32.64 35.42 6.78
C LYS A 99 34.07 35.62 7.29
N LYS A 100 34.64 36.77 6.91
CA LYS A 100 35.95 37.35 7.24
C LYS A 100 37.07 36.85 6.32
N SER A 101 37.88 37.70 5.67
CA SER A 101 38.23 39.10 5.99
C SER A 101 39.21 39.68 4.94
N LYS A 102 39.09 41.00 4.69
CA LYS A 102 40.15 41.97 4.24
C LYS A 102 40.73 41.72 2.82
N SER A 103 40.80 42.70 1.92
CA SER A 103 41.55 43.98 1.97
C SER A 103 41.01 44.89 0.84
N LYS A 104 40.58 46.14 1.07
CA LYS A 104 41.37 47.39 0.90
C LYS A 104 42.48 47.37 -0.17
N ASN A 105 42.45 48.42 -1.01
CA ASN A 105 43.44 48.91 -1.99
C ASN A 105 43.43 48.12 -3.32
N ILE A 106 43.36 48.71 -4.51
CA ILE A 106 43.76 50.03 -5.04
C ILE A 106 42.69 50.51 -6.03
#